data_AF-A0A917BXA3-F1
#
_entry.id   AF-A0A917BXA3-F1
#
_cell.length_a   1.000
_cell.length_b   1.000
_cell.length_c   1.000
_cell.angle_alpha   90.00
_cell.angle_beta   90.00
_cell.angle_gamma   90.00
#
_symmetry.space_group_name_H-M   'P 1'
#
loop_
_entity.id
_entity.type
_entity.pdbx_description
1 polymer ?
#
loop_
_entity_poly.entity_id
_entity_poly.type
_entity_poly.pdbx_seq_one_letter_code
_entity_poly.pdbx_strand_id
1 'polypeptide(L)'
;MLNIGGGEVVLLVLLALLVLGPSRLPTYAALLAQNVRRLRDLAEGAKSQIRTEMGPAFDDVDWRQLDPRQYDPRRIVREALATPSDTPRAGSSGGPTVQHATAGSTAVGPGSAARPSAATVPAFDPARPTPFDLEAT
;
A
#
# COMPACT_ATOMS: atom_id res chain seq x y z
N MET A 1 -18.11 10.28 2.36
CA MET A 1 -19.02 9.33 3.05
C MET A 1 -19.94 8.73 1.99
N LEU A 2 -19.98 7.40 1.86
CA LEU A 2 -20.94 6.75 0.96
C LEU A 2 -22.28 6.70 1.69
N ASN A 3 -23.12 7.71 1.47
CA ASN A 3 -24.50 7.71 1.93
C ASN A 3 -25.33 6.82 0.99
N ILE A 4 -25.16 5.51 1.13
CA ILE A 4 -25.91 4.50 0.38
C ILE A 4 -27.04 4.00 1.28
N GLY A 5 -28.27 4.37 0.94
CA GLY A 5 -29.48 3.81 1.54
C GLY A 5 -29.87 2.49 0.89
N GLY A 6 -30.92 1.85 1.44
CA GLY A 6 -31.44 0.60 0.87
C GLY A 6 -31.91 0.75 -0.58
N GLY A 7 -32.43 1.92 -0.95
CA GLY A 7 -32.85 2.22 -2.33
C GLY A 7 -31.69 2.30 -3.31
N GLU A 8 -30.60 2.98 -2.93
CA GLU A 8 -29.40 3.11 -3.77
C GLU A 8 -28.72 1.75 -4.01
N VAL A 9 -28.70 0.84 -3.03
CA VAL A 9 -28.16 -0.52 -3.24
C VAL A 9 -28.96 -1.26 -4.32
N VAL A 10 -30.30 -1.19 -4.26
CA VAL A 10 -31.17 -1.84 -5.26
C VAL A 10 -30.92 -1.25 -6.65
N LEU A 11 -30.78 0.07 -6.75
CA LEU A 11 -30.46 0.74 -8.01
C LEU A 11 -29.11 0.27 -8.59
N LEU A 12 -28.08 0.14 -7.76
CA LEU A 12 -26.77 -0.37 -8.17
C LEU A 12 -26.83 -1.82 -8.65
N VAL A 13 -27.58 -2.68 -7.95
CA VAL A 13 -27.78 -4.07 -8.39
C VAL A 13 -28.50 -4.11 -9.72
N LEU A 14 -29.54 -3.31 -9.91
CA LEU A 14 -30.29 -3.27 -11.17
C LEU A 14 -29.40 -2.78 -12.32
N LEU A 15 -28.58 -1.75 -12.08
CA LEU A 15 -27.62 -1.25 -13.07
C LEU A 15 -26.55 -2.31 -13.40
N ALA A 16 -26.02 -3.01 -12.40
CA ALA A 16 -25.07 -4.09 -12.60
C ALA A 16 -25.68 -5.23 -13.42
N LEU A 17 -26.93 -5.61 -13.14
CA LEU A 17 -27.67 -6.61 -13.92
C LEU A 17 -27.89 -6.17 -15.37
N LEU A 18 -28.13 -4.87 -15.62
CA LEU A 18 -28.32 -4.34 -16.97
C LEU A 18 -27.01 -4.30 -17.76
N VAL A 19 -25.93 -3.79 -17.17
CA VAL A 19 -24.63 -3.61 -17.84
C VAL A 19 -23.94 -4.95 -18.08
N LEU A 20 -23.93 -5.83 -17.08
CA LEU A 20 -23.22 -7.11 -17.14
C LEU A 20 -24.10 -8.24 -17.68
N GLY A 21 -25.42 -8.12 -17.54
CA GLY A 21 -26.40 -9.14 -17.86
C GLY A 21 -26.69 -10.07 -16.65
N PRO A 22 -27.97 -10.42 -16.40
CA PRO A 22 -28.36 -11.25 -15.24
C PRO A 22 -27.80 -12.67 -15.30
N SER A 23 -27.48 -13.18 -16.49
CA SER A 23 -26.92 -14.51 -16.69
C SER A 23 -25.41 -14.59 -16.40
N ARG A 24 -24.68 -13.48 -16.51
CA ARG A 24 -23.21 -13.43 -16.34
C ARG A 24 -22.80 -13.09 -14.91
N LEU A 25 -23.60 -12.29 -14.21
CA LEU A 25 -23.35 -11.86 -12.84
C LEU A 25 -23.06 -13.02 -11.85
N PRO A 26 -23.86 -14.11 -11.80
CA PRO A 26 -23.57 -15.22 -10.89
C PRO A 26 -22.25 -15.92 -11.21
N THR A 27 -21.88 -16.03 -12.49
CA THR A 27 -20.60 -16.60 -12.91
C THR A 27 -19.42 -15.75 -12.42
N TYR A 28 -19.48 -14.43 -12.61
CA TYR A 28 -18.41 -13.53 -12.14
C TYR A 28 -18.36 -13.43 -10.61
N ALA A 29 -19.51 -13.44 -9.93
CA ALA A 29 -19.57 -13.48 -8.48
C ALA A 29 -18.93 -14.77 -7.93
N ALA A 30 -19.17 -15.92 -8.57
CA ALA A 30 -18.52 -17.17 -8.21
C ALA A 30 -17.00 -17.11 -8.40
N LEU A 31 -16.51 -16.54 -9.51
CA LEU A 31 -15.08 -16.34 -9.74
C LEU A 31 -14.47 -15.42 -8.67
N LEU A 32 -15.12 -14.31 -8.34
CA LEU A 32 -14.65 -13.42 -7.28
C LEU A 32 -14.62 -14.13 -5.92
N ALA A 33 -15.68 -14.85 -5.56
CA ALA A 33 -15.75 -15.59 -4.31
C ALA A 33 -14.63 -16.63 -4.19
N GLN A 34 -14.33 -17.35 -5.28
CA GLN A 34 -13.22 -18.30 -5.32
C GLN A 34 -11.87 -17.60 -5.15
N ASN A 35 -11.65 -16.46 -5.82
CA ASN A 35 -10.42 -15.69 -5.68
C ASN A 35 -10.25 -15.13 -4.26
N VAL A 36 -11.32 -14.61 -3.66
CA VAL A 36 -11.30 -14.12 -2.27
C VAL A 36 -10.97 -15.25 -1.31
N ARG A 37 -11.55 -16.45 -1.50
CA ARG A 37 -11.22 -17.62 -0.68
C ARG A 37 -9.76 -18.02 -0.82
N ARG A 38 -9.24 -18.11 -2.05
CA ARG A 38 -7.81 -18.40 -2.30
C ARG A 38 -6.89 -17.36 -1.68
N LEU A 39 -7.24 -16.07 -1.79
CA LEU A 39 -6.47 -14.98 -1.19
C LEU A 39 -6.46 -15.08 0.34
N ARG A 40 -7.61 -15.42 0.93
CA ARG A 40 -7.73 -15.66 2.36
C ARG A 40 -6.87 -16.85 2.80
N ASP A 41 -6.95 -17.97 2.10
CA ASP A 41 -6.17 -19.17 2.42
C ASP A 41 -4.66 -18.89 2.31
N LEU A 42 -4.25 -18.12 1.28
CA LEU A 42 -2.88 -17.68 1.10
C LEU A 42 -2.42 -16.73 2.24
N ALA A 43 -3.27 -15.79 2.64
CA ALA A 43 -2.98 -14.87 3.74
C ALA A 43 -2.89 -15.61 5.09
N GLU A 44 -3.77 -16.57 5.35
CA GLU A 44 -3.75 -17.41 6.54
C GLU A 44 -2.47 -18.28 6.58
N GLY A 45 -2.07 -18.87 5.45
CA GLY A 45 -0.83 -19.65 5.34
C GLY A 45 0.45 -18.81 5.48
N ALA A 46 0.48 -17.61 4.90
CA ALA A 46 1.58 -16.67 5.11
C ALA A 46 1.68 -16.24 6.58
N LYS A 47 0.54 -15.95 7.22
CA LYS A 47 0.48 -15.63 8.65
C LYS A 47 0.99 -16.80 9.51
N SER A 48 0.68 -18.05 9.17
CA SER A 48 1.18 -19.20 9.91
C SER A 48 2.69 -19.39 9.77
N GLN A 49 3.24 -19.23 8.55
CA GLN A 49 4.69 -19.34 8.33
C GLN A 49 5.48 -18.29 9.08
N ILE A 50 5.01 -17.04 8.98
CA ILE A 50 5.59 -15.89 9.68
C ILE A 50 5.55 -16.10 11.21
N ARG A 51 4.44 -16.62 11.75
CA ARG A 51 4.32 -16.98 13.17
C ARG A 51 5.28 -18.09 13.60
N THR A 52 5.49 -19.10 12.75
CA THR A 52 6.39 -20.23 13.04
C THR A 52 7.87 -19.81 13.03
N GLU A 53 8.27 -18.91 12.12
CA GLU A 53 9.68 -18.52 11.95
C GLU A 53 10.15 -17.40 12.87
N MET A 54 9.27 -16.46 13.26
CA MET A 54 9.67 -15.31 14.10
C MET A 54 9.32 -15.49 15.59
N GLY A 55 8.69 -16.60 15.97
CA GLY A 55 8.35 -16.88 17.37
C GLY A 55 7.34 -15.86 17.96
N PRO A 56 7.14 -15.86 19.29
CA PRO A 56 6.07 -15.09 19.97
C PRO A 56 6.06 -13.58 19.74
N ALA A 57 7.06 -13.00 19.06
CA ALA A 57 7.05 -11.61 18.61
C ALA A 57 5.96 -11.28 17.56
N PHE A 58 5.24 -12.27 17.03
CA PHE A 58 4.06 -12.07 16.16
C PHE A 58 2.73 -11.92 16.89
N ASP A 59 2.65 -12.27 18.17
CA ASP A 59 1.42 -12.15 18.96
C ASP A 59 1.23 -10.72 19.53
N ASP A 60 2.28 -9.90 19.57
CA ASP A 60 2.22 -8.49 20.00
C ASP A 60 1.76 -7.52 18.89
N VAL A 61 1.66 -7.99 17.63
CA VAL A 61 1.08 -7.19 16.55
C VAL A 61 -0.43 -7.22 16.72
N ASP A 62 -1.00 -6.10 17.17
CA ASP A 62 -2.41 -5.96 17.52
C ASP A 62 -3.31 -5.92 16.27
N TRP A 63 -3.50 -7.10 15.64
CA TRP A 63 -4.37 -7.28 14.47
C TRP A 63 -5.83 -6.94 14.75
N ARG A 64 -6.24 -6.83 16.02
CA ARG A 64 -7.60 -6.42 16.41
C ARG A 64 -7.84 -4.93 16.19
N GLN A 65 -6.79 -4.09 16.20
CA GLN A 65 -6.88 -2.69 15.80
C GLN A 65 -7.02 -2.51 14.29
N LEU A 66 -6.56 -3.51 13.51
CA LEU A 66 -6.66 -3.52 12.05
C LEU A 66 -7.96 -4.16 11.53
N ASP A 67 -8.80 -4.71 12.40
CA ASP A 67 -10.11 -5.24 12.01
C ASP A 67 -11.05 -4.05 11.68
N PRO A 68 -11.44 -3.86 10.41
CA PRO A 68 -12.23 -2.70 9.97
C PRO A 68 -13.60 -2.61 10.65
N ARG A 69 -14.08 -3.71 11.26
CA ARG A 69 -15.35 -3.76 11.99
C ARG A 69 -15.21 -3.42 13.48
N GLN A 70 -14.00 -3.47 14.02
CA GLN A 70 -13.70 -3.15 15.42
C GLN A 70 -13.14 -1.72 15.58
N TYR A 71 -12.85 -1.01 14.48
CA TYR A 71 -12.61 0.44 14.47
C TYR A 71 -13.93 1.17 14.74
N ASP A 72 -14.37 1.14 16.00
CA ASP A 72 -15.64 1.70 16.43
C ASP A 72 -15.45 3.21 16.69
N PRO A 73 -15.88 4.10 15.76
CA PRO A 73 -15.58 5.54 15.83
C PRO A 73 -16.15 6.19 17.11
N ARG A 74 -17.12 5.52 17.74
CA ARG A 74 -17.70 5.93 19.02
C ARG A 74 -16.72 5.86 20.18
N ARG A 75 -15.71 4.97 20.16
CA ARG A 75 -14.65 4.93 21.18
C ARG A 75 -13.78 6.18 21.11
N ILE A 76 -13.36 6.57 19.89
CA ILE A 76 -12.52 7.76 19.65
C ILE A 76 -13.25 9.04 20.11
N VAL A 77 -14.56 9.14 19.81
CA VAL A 77 -15.38 10.28 20.23
C VAL A 77 -15.63 10.30 21.74
N ARG A 78 -15.83 9.14 22.37
CA ARG A 78 -15.97 9.04 23.83
C ARG A 78 -14.67 9.37 24.56
N GLU A 79 -13.52 8.98 24.02
CA GLU A 79 -12.21 9.33 24.58
C GLU A 79 -11.94 10.84 24.47
N ALA A 80 -12.36 11.46 23.37
CA ALA A 80 -12.30 12.91 23.20
C ALA A 80 -13.29 13.68 24.11
N LEU A 81 -14.44 13.10 24.47
CA LEU A 81 -15.45 13.72 25.33
C LEU A 81 -15.28 13.37 26.83
N ALA A 82 -14.61 12.27 27.15
CA ALA A 82 -14.33 11.82 28.51
C ALA A 82 -13.00 12.36 29.07
N THR A 83 -12.22 13.09 28.27
CA THR A 83 -11.16 13.96 28.76
C THR A 83 -11.80 15.30 29.09
N PRO A 84 -12.16 15.60 30.36
CA PRO A 84 -12.59 16.93 30.72
C PRO A 84 -11.39 17.85 30.52
N SER A 85 -11.61 18.92 29.76
CA SER A 85 -11.02 20.24 29.93
C SER A 85 -9.79 20.32 30.86
N ASP A 86 -8.60 20.09 30.32
CA ASP A 86 -7.41 20.76 30.85
C ASP A 86 -6.59 21.34 29.69
N THR A 87 -6.81 22.63 29.47
CA THR A 87 -5.89 23.53 28.79
C THR A 87 -5.69 24.66 29.79
N PRO A 88 -4.45 24.97 30.23
CA PRO A 88 -3.71 25.94 29.43
C PRO A 88 -2.16 25.84 29.46
N ARG A 89 -1.57 26.11 28.28
CA ARG A 89 -0.54 27.16 28.04
C ARG A 89 0.86 26.71 27.57
N ALA A 90 1.23 27.39 26.48
CA ALA A 90 2.56 27.85 26.04
C ALA A 90 3.60 26.78 25.64
N GLY A 91 4.30 26.89 24.51
CA GLY A 91 4.49 28.05 23.66
C GLY A 91 4.91 27.64 22.25
N SER A 92 4.37 28.39 21.29
CA SER A 92 4.91 28.53 19.95
C SER A 92 6.33 29.09 20.04
N SER A 93 7.33 28.24 19.81
CA SER A 93 8.66 28.66 19.38
C SER A 93 8.64 28.50 17.86
N GLY A 94 8.59 29.57 17.05
CA GLY A 94 9.69 30.54 16.95
C GLY A 94 10.80 29.87 16.15
N GLY A 95 10.70 29.93 14.81
CA GLY A 95 11.54 29.16 13.90
C GLY A 95 13.00 29.63 13.82
N PRO A 96 13.80 28.98 12.96
CA PRO A 96 14.84 29.69 12.25
C PRO A 96 14.75 29.45 10.73
N THR A 97 14.65 30.56 10.02
CA THR A 97 15.07 30.74 8.62
C THR A 97 16.47 30.17 8.40
N VAL A 98 16.61 29.17 7.53
CA VAL A 98 17.92 28.78 6.98
C VAL A 98 18.14 29.58 5.71
N GLN A 99 18.99 30.58 5.83
CA GLN A 99 19.42 31.47 4.77
C GLN A 99 20.28 30.69 3.77
N HIS A 100 19.92 30.81 2.49
CA HIS A 100 20.81 30.54 1.37
C HIS A 100 22.03 31.48 1.45
N ALA A 101 23.23 30.91 1.55
CA ALA A 101 24.47 31.63 1.34
C ALA A 101 25.25 30.97 0.20
N THR A 102 25.44 31.74 -0.86
CA THR A 102 26.25 31.47 -2.04
C THR A 102 27.73 31.75 -1.77
N ALA A 103 28.60 30.78 -2.01
CA ALA A 103 30.02 30.95 -2.35
C ALA A 103 30.47 29.57 -2.89
N GLY A 104 30.91 29.37 -4.14
CA GLY A 104 31.84 30.18 -4.90
C GLY A 104 33.27 29.82 -4.49
N SER A 105 33.83 28.69 -4.96
CA SER A 105 35.26 28.58 -5.25
C SER A 105 35.65 27.26 -5.97
N THR A 106 36.13 27.43 -7.22
CA THR A 106 37.37 26.89 -7.82
C THR A 106 37.79 25.43 -7.66
N ALA A 107 37.74 24.73 -8.80
CA ALA A 107 38.82 23.98 -9.44
C ALA A 107 39.95 23.39 -8.58
N VAL A 108 40.02 22.05 -8.55
CA VAL A 108 41.28 21.27 -8.54
C VAL A 108 41.06 20.00 -9.37
N GLY A 109 41.93 19.76 -10.34
CA GLY A 109 42.25 18.41 -10.82
C GLY A 109 43.76 18.18 -10.63
N PRO A 110 44.35 17.06 -11.09
CA PRO A 110 43.81 15.72 -11.29
C PRO A 110 44.45 14.73 -10.28
N GLY A 111 43.78 13.62 -9.95
CA GLY A 111 44.33 12.63 -9.02
C GLY A 111 43.61 11.31 -9.12
N SER A 112 44.22 10.38 -9.85
CA SER A 112 43.73 9.05 -10.15
C SER A 112 43.45 8.22 -8.88
N ALA A 113 42.22 7.74 -8.73
CA ALA A 113 41.90 6.56 -7.93
C ALA A 113 40.73 5.83 -8.60
N ALA A 114 40.94 4.54 -8.86
CA ALA A 114 40.18 3.69 -9.77
C ALA A 114 38.66 3.67 -9.48
N ARG A 115 37.86 4.00 -10.50
CA ARG A 115 36.43 3.68 -10.53
C ARG A 115 36.26 2.24 -11.01
N PRO A 116 35.41 1.41 -10.37
CA PRO A 116 34.97 0.17 -11.00
C PRO A 116 34.26 0.54 -12.29
N SER A 117 34.70 -0.08 -13.39
CA SER A 117 34.13 0.09 -14.72
C SER A 117 32.63 -0.22 -14.64
N ALA A 118 31.80 0.82 -14.72
CA ALA A 118 30.36 0.66 -14.81
C ALA A 118 30.09 -0.19 -16.05
N ALA A 119 29.53 -1.38 -15.85
CA ALA A 119 29.08 -2.24 -16.93
C ALA A 119 28.13 -1.41 -17.81
N THR A 120 28.53 -1.16 -19.05
CA THR A 120 27.68 -0.55 -20.07
C THR A 120 26.50 -1.49 -20.26
N VAL A 121 25.35 -1.13 -19.69
CA VAL A 121 24.08 -1.76 -20.02
C VAL A 121 23.91 -1.55 -21.52
N PRO A 122 23.89 -2.62 -22.36
CA PRO A 122 23.69 -2.44 -23.78
C PRO A 122 22.30 -1.83 -23.98
N ALA A 123 22.26 -0.67 -24.63
CA ALA A 123 21.01 -0.07 -25.06
C ALA A 123 20.30 -1.04 -26.01
N PHE A 124 19.01 -1.26 -25.79
CA PHE A 124 18.17 -2.10 -26.64
C PHE A 124 18.13 -1.53 -28.07
N ASP A 125 18.61 -2.31 -29.03
CA ASP A 125 18.63 -1.97 -30.46
C ASP A 125 17.42 -2.61 -31.15
N PRO A 126 16.37 -1.84 -31.51
CA PRO A 126 15.15 -2.38 -32.10
C PRO A 126 15.34 -2.91 -33.53
N ALA A 127 16.49 -2.62 -34.17
CA ALA A 127 16.79 -3.12 -35.51
C ALA A 127 17.43 -4.51 -35.50
N ARG A 128 17.80 -5.05 -34.33
CA ARG A 128 18.36 -6.40 -34.23
C ARG A 128 17.26 -7.47 -34.15
N PRO A 129 17.34 -8.55 -34.94
CA PRO A 129 16.45 -9.68 -34.77
C PRO A 129 16.65 -10.31 -33.39
N THR A 130 15.55 -10.70 -32.74
CA THR A 130 15.57 -11.40 -31.47
C THR A 130 16.27 -12.76 -31.64
N PRO A 131 17.23 -13.14 -30.78
CA PRO A 131 17.86 -14.46 -30.84
C PRO A 131 16.84 -15.59 -30.72
N PHE A 132 17.04 -16.66 -31.49
CA PHE A 132 16.20 -17.85 -31.44
C PHE A 132 16.54 -18.68 -30.19
N ASP A 133 15.53 -19.03 -29.40
CA ASP A 133 15.69 -19.88 -28.21
C ASP A 133 15.49 -21.35 -28.58
N LEU A 134 16.55 -22.16 -28.42
CA LEU A 134 16.55 -23.59 -28.76
C LEU A 134 16.00 -24.47 -27.62
N GLU A 135 15.82 -23.93 -26.42
CA GLU A 135 15.31 -24.67 -25.25
C GLU A 135 13.77 -24.67 -25.18
N ALA A 136 13.09 -23.94 -26.08
CA ALA A 136 11.65 -23.96 -26.22
C ALA A 136 11.19 -25.17 -27.08
N THR A 137 11.25 -26.38 -26.51
CA THR A 137 10.69 -27.63 -27.06
C THR A 137 9.88 -28.36 -26.01
#